data_AF-A0A1W6KRT3-F1
#
_entry.id   AF-A0A1W6KRT3-F1
#
_cell.length_a   1.000
_cell.length_b   1.000
_cell.length_c   1.000
_cell.angle_alpha   90.00
_cell.angle_beta   90.00
_cell.angle_gamma   90.00
#
_symmetry.space_group_name_H-M   'P 1'
#
loop_
_entity.id
_entity.type
_entity.pdbx_description
1 polymer ?
#
loop_
_entity_poly.entity_id
_entity_poly.type
_entity_poly.pdbx_seq_one_letter_code
_entity_poly.pdbx_strand_id
1 'polypeptide(L)'
;MGAGNPEKLAILALLEVHLPEHLPLARRLLDVDENFHSMCQDLAAAIEALTNVDLLPVSVREVRRQEYGSLVEWLIEEIGDAVLRSKVVSLKRSTDPMP
;
A
#
# COMPACT_ATOMS: atom_id res chain seq x y z
N MET A 1 9.44 -24.71 -2.50
CA MET A 1 9.43 -23.58 -1.55
C MET A 1 9.39 -22.33 -2.39
N GLY A 2 8.29 -21.57 -2.30
CA GLY A 2 8.02 -20.45 -3.20
C GLY A 2 9.11 -19.40 -3.08
N ALA A 3 9.75 -19.09 -4.20
CA ALA A 3 10.42 -17.81 -4.32
C ALA A 3 9.36 -16.75 -4.02
N GLY A 4 9.50 -16.06 -2.89
CA GLY A 4 8.64 -14.91 -2.61
C GLY A 4 8.72 -13.99 -3.82
N ASN A 5 7.57 -13.64 -4.41
CA ASN A 5 7.55 -12.71 -5.53
C ASN A 5 8.35 -11.46 -5.11
N PRO A 6 9.38 -11.07 -5.88
CA PRO A 6 10.25 -9.95 -5.49
C PRO A 6 9.45 -8.65 -5.31
N GLU A 7 8.38 -8.49 -6.09
CA GLU A 7 7.36 -7.45 -5.94
C GLU A 7 6.68 -7.49 -4.56
N LYS A 8 6.24 -8.67 -4.12
CA LYS A 8 5.61 -8.83 -2.80
C LYS A 8 6.57 -8.50 -1.66
N LEU A 9 7.86 -8.84 -1.80
CA LEU A 9 8.88 -8.45 -0.82
C LEU A 9 9.11 -6.94 -0.78
N ALA A 10 9.12 -6.29 -1.95
CA ALA A 10 9.21 -4.83 -2.04
C ALA A 10 7.99 -4.15 -1.40
N ILE A 11 6.78 -4.64 -1.67
CA ILE A 11 5.54 -4.16 -1.04
C ILE A 11 5.61 -4.31 0.48
N LEU A 12 6.07 -5.45 1.00
CA LEU A 12 6.19 -5.65 2.44
C LEU A 12 7.21 -4.69 3.08
N ALA A 13 8.32 -4.42 2.41
CA ALA A 13 9.29 -3.43 2.88
C ALA A 13 8.68 -2.01 2.90
N LEU A 14 7.89 -1.65 1.89
CA LEU A 14 7.17 -0.37 1.85
C LEU A 14 6.16 -0.25 3.00
N LEU A 15 5.37 -1.30 3.22
CA LEU A 15 4.40 -1.34 4.32
C LEU A 15 5.09 -1.29 5.68
N GLU A 16 6.28 -1.87 5.83
CA GLU A 16 7.07 -1.80 7.06
C GLU A 16 7.58 -0.39 7.33
N VAL A 17 7.97 0.35 6.29
CA VAL A 17 8.42 1.75 6.40
C VAL A 17 7.26 2.70 6.71
N HIS A 18 6.12 2.53 6.02
CA HIS A 18 5.02 3.50 6.07
C HIS A 18 3.91 3.14 7.06
N LEU A 19 3.69 1.85 7.34
CA LEU A 19 2.63 1.35 8.23
C LEU A 19 3.12 0.26 9.20
N PRO A 20 4.18 0.51 9.98
CA PRO A 20 4.78 -0.52 10.85
C PRO A 20 3.79 -1.09 11.87
N GLU A 21 2.90 -0.25 12.42
CA GLU A 21 1.90 -0.66 13.41
C GLU A 21 0.83 -1.62 12.85
N HIS A 22 0.69 -1.65 11.53
CA HIS A 22 -0.33 -2.42 10.82
C HIS A 22 0.24 -3.54 9.96
N LEU A 23 1.56 -3.69 9.93
CA LEU A 23 2.27 -4.66 9.10
C LEU A 23 1.74 -6.11 9.21
N PRO A 24 1.40 -6.65 10.40
CA PRO A 24 0.86 -8.01 10.49
C PRO A 24 -0.50 -8.17 9.79
N LEU A 25 -1.34 -7.14 9.81
CA LEU A 25 -2.66 -7.15 9.20
C LEU A 25 -2.57 -6.86 7.69
N ALA A 26 -1.74 -5.87 7.32
CA ALA A 26 -1.45 -5.55 5.92
C ALA A 26 -0.85 -6.76 5.18
N ARG A 27 0.05 -7.51 5.82
CA ARG A 27 0.61 -8.76 5.24
C ARG A 27 -0.45 -9.82 5.00
N ARG A 28 -1.46 -9.93 5.86
CA ARG A 28 -2.59 -10.85 5.64
C ARG A 28 -3.47 -10.36 4.50
N LEU A 29 -3.80 -9.06 4.46
CA LEU A 29 -4.60 -8.47 3.38
C LEU A 29 -3.93 -8.63 2.02
N LEU A 30 -2.61 -8.47 1.97
CA LEU A 30 -1.83 -8.68 0.75
C LEU A 30 -1.97 -10.11 0.18
N ASP A 31 -2.31 -11.10 1.01
CA ASP A 31 -2.51 -12.49 0.61
C ASP A 31 -3.97 -12.85 0.29
N VAL A 32 -4.95 -12.08 0.78
CA VAL A 32 -6.38 -12.44 0.72
C VAL A 32 -7.26 -11.42 0.02
N ASP A 33 -6.78 -10.21 -0.20
CA ASP A 33 -7.50 -9.08 -0.77
C ASP A 33 -6.74 -8.56 -2.00
N GLU A 34 -7.25 -8.89 -3.19
CA GLU A 34 -6.67 -8.47 -4.47
C GLU A 34 -6.73 -6.96 -4.67
N ASN A 35 -7.75 -6.28 -4.12
CA ASN A 35 -7.87 -4.83 -4.20
C ASN A 35 -6.77 -4.17 -3.34
N PHE A 36 -6.54 -4.70 -2.13
CA PHE A 36 -5.42 -4.28 -1.29
C PHE A 36 -4.07 -4.54 -1.96
N HIS A 37 -3.91 -5.70 -2.60
CA HIS A 37 -2.71 -6.01 -3.37
C HIS A 37 -2.47 -5.00 -4.49
N SER A 38 -3.49 -4.68 -5.30
CA SER A 38 -3.39 -3.68 -6.37
C SER A 38 -3.00 -2.30 -5.85
N MET A 39 -3.62 -1.83 -4.76
CA MET A 39 -3.25 -0.54 -4.15
C MET A 39 -1.79 -0.50 -3.70
N CYS A 40 -1.29 -1.59 -3.13
CA CYS A 40 0.11 -1.70 -2.75
C CYS A 40 1.06 -1.73 -3.96
N GLN A 41 0.65 -2.34 -5.07
CA GLN A 41 1.40 -2.32 -6.33
C GLN A 41 1.46 -0.90 -6.90
N ASP A 42 0.33 -0.17 -6.88
CA ASP A 42 0.27 1.22 -7.31
C ASP A 42 1.19 2.12 -6.48
N LEU A 43 1.25 1.91 -5.16
CA LEU A 43 2.16 2.63 -4.27
C LEU A 43 3.63 2.35 -4.64
N ALA A 44 3.98 1.08 -4.86
CA ALA A 44 5.33 0.71 -5.27
C ALA A 44 5.73 1.37 -6.59
N ALA A 45 4.83 1.36 -7.58
CA ALA A 45 5.05 2.01 -8.87
C ALA A 45 5.19 3.54 -8.74
N ALA A 46 4.39 4.18 -7.89
CA ALA A 46 4.47 5.62 -7.65
C ALA A 46 5.79 6.03 -6.98
N ILE A 47 6.27 5.25 -6.00
CA ILE A 47 7.55 5.48 -5.34
C ILE A 47 8.72 5.25 -6.30
N GLU A 48 8.64 4.23 -7.15
CA GLU A 48 9.63 4.00 -8.19
C GLU A 48 9.67 5.16 -9.19
N ALA A 49 8.51 5.65 -9.63
CA ALA A 49 8.40 6.81 -10.51
C ALA A 49 8.99 8.07 -9.87
N LEU A 50 8.74 8.29 -8.57
CA LEU A 50 9.29 9.40 -7.81
C LEU A 50 10.82 9.29 -7.66
N THR A 51 11.34 8.08 -7.46
CA THR A 51 12.79 7.81 -7.37
C THR A 51 13.48 8.07 -8.71
N ASN A 52 12.82 7.73 -9.82
CA ASN A 52 13.33 7.93 -11.17
C ASN A 52 12.97 9.31 -11.75
N VAL A 53 12.34 10.20 -10.98
CA VAL A 53 11.90 11.51 -11.47
C VAL A 53 13.06 12.36 -12.00
N ASP A 54 14.25 12.20 -11.42
CA ASP A 54 15.46 12.92 -11.84
C ASP A 54 16.02 12.43 -13.19
N LEU A 55 15.49 11.34 -13.75
CA LEU A 55 15.77 10.91 -15.12
C LEU A 55 14.91 11.64 -16.16
N LEU A 56 13.82 12.29 -15.74
CA LEU A 56 12.94 13.03 -16.64
C LEU A 56 13.56 14.37 -17.09
N PRO A 57 13.05 15.00 -18.16
CA PRO A 57 13.47 16.35 -18.55
C PRO A 57 13.24 17.37 -17.42
N VAL A 58 14.21 18.26 -17.19
CA VAL A 58 14.16 19.27 -16.11
C VAL A 58 12.87 20.09 -16.14
N SER A 59 12.34 20.37 -17.32
CA SER A 59 11.08 21.12 -17.52
C SER A 59 9.85 20.46 -16.90
N VAL A 60 9.87 19.15 -16.65
CA VAL A 60 8.74 18.40 -16.08
C VAL A 60 9.06 17.78 -14.72
N ARG A 61 10.32 17.78 -14.27
CA ARG A 61 10.74 17.13 -13.01
C ARG A 61 9.95 17.63 -11.82
N GLU A 62 9.86 18.94 -11.66
CA GLU A 62 9.21 19.54 -10.48
C GLU A 62 7.72 19.20 -10.43
N VAL A 63 7.05 19.30 -11.58
CA VAL A 63 5.63 18.95 -11.73
C VAL A 63 5.40 17.48 -11.41
N ARG A 64 6.24 16.59 -11.96
CA ARG A 64 6.12 15.14 -11.73
C ARG A 64 6.49 14.75 -10.30
N ARG A 65 7.47 15.41 -9.69
CA ARG A 65 7.85 15.18 -8.30
C ARG A 65 6.70 15.54 -7.35
N GLN A 66 6.02 16.65 -7.61
CA GLN A 66 4.82 17.03 -6.86
C GLN A 66 3.67 16.04 -7.08
N GLU A 67 3.37 15.71 -8.35
CA GLU A 67 2.27 14.79 -8.70
C GLU A 67 2.46 13.40 -8.10
N TYR A 68 3.65 12.81 -8.26
CA TYR A 68 3.97 11.51 -7.68
C TYR A 68 4.06 11.56 -6.16
N GLY A 69 4.57 12.67 -5.58
CA GLY A 69 4.57 12.87 -4.13
C GLY A 69 3.17 12.86 -3.54
N SER A 70 2.24 13.63 -4.12
CA SER A 70 0.84 13.64 -3.69
C SER A 70 0.14 12.30 -3.91
N LEU A 71 0.46 11.57 -4.99
CA LEU A 71 -0.07 10.23 -5.22
C LEU A 71 0.42 9.22 -4.16
N VAL A 72 1.70 9.28 -3.79
CA VAL A 72 2.27 8.43 -2.74
C VAL A 72 1.61 8.71 -1.40
N GLU A 73 1.45 9.98 -1.02
CA GLU A 73 0.77 10.38 0.22
C GLU A 73 -0.67 9.85 0.26
N TRP A 74 -1.44 10.05 -0.81
CA TRP A 74 -2.82 9.57 -0.90
C TRP A 74 -2.92 8.04 -0.82
N LEU A 75 -2.03 7.31 -1.50
CA LEU A 75 -2.00 5.85 -1.47
C LEU A 75 -1.65 5.31 -0.08
N ILE A 76 -0.72 5.95 0.65
CA ILE A 76 -0.40 5.57 2.02
C ILE A 76 -1.61 5.73 2.94
N GLU A 77 -2.36 6.84 2.80
CA GLU A 77 -3.58 7.08 3.57
C GLU A 77 -4.66 6.04 3.25
N GLU A 78 -4.94 5.79 1.97
CA GLU A 78 -5.94 4.80 1.54
C GLU A 78 -5.59 3.37 1.97
N ILE A 79 -4.32 2.98 1.86
CA ILE A 79 -3.83 1.67 2.35
C ILE A 79 -4.02 1.57 3.87
N GLY A 80 -3.72 2.64 4.61
CA GLY A 80 -3.97 2.71 6.05
C GLY A 80 -5.45 2.57 6.40
N ASP A 81 -6.32 3.28 5.71
CA ASP A 81 -7.77 3.20 5.92
C ASP A 81 -8.33 1.82 5.55
N ALA A 82 -7.86 1.22 4.45
CA ALA A 82 -8.24 -0.13 4.04
C ALA A 82 -7.86 -1.20 5.10
N VAL A 83 -6.68 -1.07 5.70
CA VAL A 83 -6.26 -1.89 6.86
C VAL A 83 -7.23 -1.69 8.04
N LEU A 84 -7.53 -0.44 8.40
CA LEU A 84 -8.40 -0.14 9.54
C LEU A 84 -9.83 -0.66 9.32
N ARG A 85 -10.39 -0.49 8.13
CA ARG A 85 -11.70 -1.04 7.74
C ARG A 85 -11.74 -2.55 7.84
N SER A 86 -10.68 -3.23 7.41
CA SER A 86 -10.57 -4.69 7.49
C SER A 86 -10.53 -5.19 8.94
N LYS A 87 -9.87 -4.45 9.83
CA LYS A 87 -9.89 -4.70 11.27
C LYS A 87 -11.31 -4.58 11.84
N VAL A 88 -12.08 -3.58 11.40
CA VAL A 88 -13.48 -3.37 11.83
C VAL A 88 -14.41 -4.48 11.32
N VAL A 89 -14.28 -4.92 10.06
CA VAL A 89 -15.10 -6.03 9.52
C VAL A 89 -14.83 -7.34 10.26
N SER A 90 -13.58 -7.62 10.62
CA SER A 90 -13.22 -8.81 11.40
C SER A 90 -13.79 -8.79 12.83
N LEU A 91 -13.92 -7.60 13.44
CA LEU A 91 -14.54 -7.44 14.77
C LEU A 91 -16.07 -7.56 14.72
N LYS A 92 -16.70 -7.10 13.63
CA LYS A 92 -18.16 -7.03 13.50
C LYS A 92 -18.82 -8.39 13.17
N ARG A 93 -18.04 -9.40 12.76
CA ARG A 93 -18.55 -10.74 12.45
C ARG A 93 -18.78 -11.63 13.69
N SER A 94 -18.53 -11.11 14.90
CA SER A 94 -18.64 -11.86 16.17
C SER A 94 -19.85 -11.48 17.04
N THR A 95 -20.79 -10.68 16.53
CA THR A 95 -21.99 -10.30 17.29
C THR A 95 -23.23 -10.30 16.40
N ASP A 96 -23.76 -11.50 16.17
CA ASP A 96 -25.19 -11.71 16.10
C ASP A 96 -25.56 -13.02 16.81
N PRO A 97 -25.86 -12.97 18.12
CA PRO A 97 -26.77 -13.92 18.72
C PRO A 97 -28.19 -13.39 18.51
N MET A 98 -28.90 -13.96 17.55
CA MET A 98 -30.34 -13.81 17.37
C MET A 98 -31.09 -14.32 18.62
N PRO A 99 -32.05 -13.54 19.15
CA PRO A 99 -33.30 -14.08 19.67
C PRO A 99 -34.48 -13.83 18.72
#